data_AF-A0A3N1HF83-F1
#
_entry.id   AF-A0A3N1HF83-F1
#
_cell.length_a   1.000
_cell.length_b   1.000
_cell.length_c   1.000
_cell.angle_alpha   90.00
_cell.angle_beta   90.00
_cell.angle_gamma   90.00
#
_symmetry.space_group_name_H-M   'P 1'
#
loop_
_entity.id
_entity.type
_entity.pdbx_description
1 polymer ?
#
loop_
_entity_poly.entity_id
_entity_poly.type
_entity_poly.pdbx_seq_one_letter_code
_entity_poly.pdbx_strand_id
1 'polypeptide(L)'
;MSERVVLVCPGGATSAVGIHRLAEETGAGVVAVAVDLDRGEDPEAFRQRALAGGAVRAEVVDARDEFADRYCLPALRANALRPASALYPPLVAEHLVGAAARHGATAVAHGCAGHDGVRLEAGIRALAPDLRVLALVHDHVPHPADRTPPVDPGDPDELVDPDELVITFDRGRPVAIDGETVTMLQAVQELNRRAGARGSGRGARVHETPGAVALTTAHRGLEDATLEPDLARFKRRVERRWGELVRDGLWFSPLKRALDSFIDDTQPHVSGEVRLVLHGARAVVADRRGEPPLPDFSQGPASPRCLPTKIAAKRDSIT
;
A
#
# COMPACT_ATOMS: atom_id res chain seq x y z
N MET A 1 -28.14 -10.54 -24.89
CA MET A 1 -27.22 -11.06 -23.85
C MET A 1 -27.79 -10.64 -22.51
N SER A 2 -27.86 -11.54 -21.53
CA SER A 2 -28.34 -11.16 -20.19
C SER A 2 -27.40 -10.14 -19.56
N GLU A 3 -27.95 -9.08 -18.99
CA GLU A 3 -27.19 -8.06 -18.28
C GLU A 3 -26.43 -8.71 -17.10
N ARG A 4 -25.22 -8.23 -16.82
CA ARG A 4 -24.38 -8.76 -15.75
C ARG A 4 -23.91 -7.66 -14.83
N VAL A 5 -23.80 -8.00 -13.56
CA VAL A 5 -23.23 -7.14 -12.52
C VAL A 5 -22.12 -7.91 -11.81
N VAL A 6 -20.97 -7.28 -11.61
CA VAL A 6 -19.89 -7.88 -10.82
C VAL A 6 -19.95 -7.35 -9.39
N LEU A 7 -20.05 -8.26 -8.42
CA LEU A 7 -20.08 -7.93 -6.99
C LEU A 7 -18.74 -8.31 -6.35
N VAL A 8 -18.06 -7.36 -5.70
CA VAL A 8 -16.97 -7.71 -4.79
C VAL A 8 -17.52 -8.20 -3.45
N CYS A 9 -17.09 -9.39 -3.05
CA CYS A 9 -17.49 -10.04 -1.81
C CYS A 9 -16.33 -10.04 -0.81
N PRO A 10 -16.53 -9.56 0.43
CA PRO A 10 -15.50 -9.63 1.47
C PRO A 10 -15.32 -11.05 2.07
N GLY A 11 -16.09 -12.05 1.63
CA GLY A 11 -16.12 -13.41 2.18
C GLY A 11 -17.28 -13.64 3.16
N GLY A 12 -17.45 -14.88 3.64
CA GLY A 12 -18.47 -15.26 4.63
C GLY A 12 -19.95 -15.25 4.16
N ALA A 13 -20.87 -15.47 5.10
CA ALA A 13 -22.33 -15.60 4.86
C ALA A 13 -22.99 -14.34 4.30
N THR A 14 -22.48 -13.16 4.64
CA THR A 14 -22.93 -11.85 4.11
C THR A 14 -22.85 -11.78 2.58
N SER A 15 -21.92 -12.53 1.99
CA SER A 15 -21.72 -12.55 0.54
C SER A 15 -22.89 -13.23 -0.19
N ALA A 16 -23.51 -14.26 0.38
CA ALA A 16 -24.61 -14.98 -0.28
C ALA A 16 -25.92 -14.15 -0.32
N VAL A 17 -26.23 -13.44 0.77
CA VAL A 17 -27.40 -12.54 0.83
C VAL A 17 -27.25 -11.38 -0.13
N GLY A 18 -26.05 -10.78 -0.22
CA GLY A 18 -25.76 -9.70 -1.15
C GLY A 18 -25.93 -10.10 -2.61
N ILE A 19 -25.50 -11.32 -2.98
CA ILE A 19 -25.66 -11.87 -4.33
C ILE A 19 -27.14 -12.01 -4.69
N HIS A 20 -27.93 -12.67 -3.83
CA HIS A 20 -29.35 -12.91 -4.09
C HIS A 20 -30.11 -11.59 -4.22
N ARG A 21 -29.93 -10.67 -3.27
CA ARG A 21 -30.58 -9.35 -3.29
C ARG A 21 -30.23 -8.55 -4.53
N LEU A 22 -28.94 -8.51 -4.91
CA LEU A 22 -28.50 -7.80 -6.11
C LEU A 22 -29.14 -8.39 -7.38
N ALA A 23 -29.25 -9.71 -7.46
CA ALA A 23 -29.90 -10.39 -8.58
C ALA A 23 -31.40 -10.03 -8.65
N GLU A 24 -32.11 -9.99 -7.51
CA GLU A 24 -33.52 -9.59 -7.47
C GLU A 24 -33.75 -8.12 -7.83
N GLU A 25 -32.94 -7.21 -7.30
CA GLU A 25 -33.08 -5.77 -7.54
C GLU A 25 -32.76 -5.36 -8.97
N THR A 26 -31.82 -6.05 -9.61
CA THR A 26 -31.33 -5.69 -10.95
C THR A 26 -31.89 -6.57 -12.07
N GLY A 27 -32.40 -7.76 -11.75
CA GLY A 27 -32.74 -8.79 -12.73
C GLY A 27 -31.54 -9.34 -13.52
N ALA A 28 -30.31 -8.99 -13.13
CA ALA A 28 -29.09 -9.31 -13.85
C ALA A 28 -28.38 -10.54 -13.27
N GLY A 29 -27.56 -11.20 -14.10
CA GLY A 29 -26.69 -12.26 -13.63
C GLY A 29 -25.54 -11.71 -12.79
N VAL A 30 -25.39 -12.18 -11.55
CA VAL A 30 -24.35 -11.70 -10.63
C VAL A 30 -23.08 -12.55 -10.75
N VAL A 31 -21.95 -11.90 -11.05
CA VAL A 31 -20.62 -12.50 -10.95
C VAL A 31 -19.99 -12.09 -9.62
N ALA A 32 -19.75 -13.06 -8.73
CA ALA A 32 -19.13 -12.81 -7.43
C ALA A 32 -17.60 -12.87 -7.53
N VAL A 33 -16.91 -11.87 -6.99
CA VAL A 33 -15.44 -11.80 -6.97
C VAL A 33 -14.96 -11.60 -5.54
N ALA A 34 -14.08 -12.48 -5.05
CA ALA A 34 -13.31 -12.26 -3.84
C ALA A 34 -11.86 -11.87 -4.20
N VAL A 35 -11.34 -10.82 -3.57
CA VAL A 35 -9.92 -10.45 -3.64
C VAL A 35 -9.29 -10.86 -2.31
N ASP A 36 -8.48 -11.92 -2.34
CA ASP A 36 -7.84 -12.46 -1.16
C ASP A 36 -6.52 -11.75 -0.86
N LEU A 37 -6.39 -11.32 0.40
CA LEU A 37 -5.23 -10.67 1.00
C LEU A 37 -4.86 -11.35 2.31
N ASP A 38 -4.87 -12.68 2.30
CA ASP A 38 -4.53 -13.51 3.46
C ASP A 38 -5.66 -13.57 4.51
N ARG A 39 -6.91 -13.65 4.05
CA ARG A 39 -8.08 -13.76 4.94
C ARG A 39 -8.24 -15.16 5.55
N GLY A 40 -7.59 -16.17 4.98
CA GLY A 40 -7.63 -17.56 5.45
C GLY A 40 -8.94 -18.29 5.15
N GLU A 41 -9.74 -17.79 4.21
CA GLU A 41 -10.92 -18.49 3.70
C GLU A 41 -10.52 -19.41 2.54
N ASP A 42 -11.00 -20.66 2.56
CA ASP A 42 -10.81 -21.60 1.46
C ASP A 42 -11.47 -21.07 0.17
N PRO A 43 -10.72 -20.87 -0.93
CA PRO A 43 -11.27 -20.37 -2.18
C PRO A 43 -12.44 -21.21 -2.71
N GLU A 44 -12.41 -22.53 -2.52
CA GLU A 44 -13.45 -23.41 -3.03
C GLU A 44 -14.73 -23.31 -2.20
N ALA A 45 -14.62 -23.26 -0.87
CA ALA A 45 -15.74 -22.96 0.00
C ALA A 45 -16.40 -21.60 -0.35
N PHE A 46 -15.62 -20.57 -0.68
CA PHE A 46 -16.17 -19.30 -1.15
C PHE A 46 -16.98 -19.48 -2.45
N ARG A 47 -16.42 -20.16 -3.46
CA ARG A 47 -17.09 -20.37 -4.75
C ARG A 47 -18.40 -21.12 -4.58
N GLN A 48 -18.39 -22.23 -3.84
CA GLN A 48 -19.58 -23.04 -3.59
C GLN A 48 -20.69 -22.21 -2.92
N ARG A 49 -20.34 -21.41 -1.92
CA ARG A 49 -21.30 -20.55 -1.22
C ARG A 49 -21.84 -19.43 -2.11
N ALA A 50 -21.01 -18.82 -2.95
CA ALA A 50 -21.44 -17.79 -3.89
C ALA A 50 -22.40 -18.34 -4.95
N LEU A 51 -22.11 -19.53 -5.50
CA LEU A 51 -22.99 -20.21 -6.45
C LEU A 51 -24.32 -20.63 -5.79
N ALA A 52 -24.27 -21.17 -4.56
CA ALA A 52 -25.47 -21.48 -3.78
C ALA A 52 -26.32 -20.23 -3.47
N GLY A 53 -25.69 -19.06 -3.37
CA GLY A 53 -26.35 -17.76 -3.22
C GLY A 53 -26.95 -17.18 -4.51
N GLY A 54 -26.84 -17.87 -5.65
CA GLY A 54 -27.42 -17.46 -6.92
C GLY A 54 -26.46 -16.74 -7.89
N ALA A 55 -25.15 -16.74 -7.62
CA ALA A 55 -24.20 -16.18 -8.56
C ALA A 55 -24.13 -17.05 -9.83
N VAL A 56 -24.07 -16.41 -11.00
CA VAL A 56 -23.86 -17.13 -12.27
C VAL A 56 -22.41 -17.57 -12.45
N ARG A 57 -21.48 -16.95 -11.70
CA ARG A 57 -20.05 -17.26 -11.66
C ARG A 57 -19.44 -16.74 -10.38
N ALA A 58 -18.42 -17.44 -9.87
CA ALA A 58 -17.67 -17.05 -8.70
C ALA A 58 -16.16 -17.13 -8.97
N GLU A 59 -15.43 -16.07 -8.64
CA GLU A 59 -13.99 -15.96 -8.85
C GLU A 59 -13.30 -15.57 -7.53
N VAL A 60 -12.12 -16.14 -7.30
CA VAL A 60 -11.25 -15.77 -6.19
C VAL A 60 -9.92 -15.36 -6.82
N VAL A 61 -9.44 -14.18 -6.47
CA VAL A 61 -8.18 -13.62 -6.93
C VAL A 61 -7.23 -13.57 -5.73
N ASP A 62 -6.15 -14.35 -5.79
CA ASP A 62 -5.04 -14.19 -4.86
C ASP A 62 -4.23 -12.97 -5.27
N ALA A 63 -4.27 -11.91 -4.47
CA ALA A 63 -3.64 -10.64 -4.77
C ALA A 63 -2.57 -10.27 -3.74
N ARG A 64 -2.03 -11.24 -2.98
CA ARG A 64 -1.11 -10.97 -1.87
C ARG A 64 0.21 -10.36 -2.33
N ASP A 65 0.90 -11.00 -3.28
CA ASP A 65 2.15 -10.46 -3.85
C ASP A 65 1.89 -9.17 -4.62
N GLU A 66 0.77 -9.11 -5.36
CA GLU A 66 0.37 -7.90 -6.08
C GLU A 66 0.17 -6.71 -5.13
N PHE A 67 -0.54 -6.93 -4.03
CA PHE A 67 -0.75 -5.91 -3.00
C PHE A 67 0.57 -5.45 -2.38
N ALA A 68 1.42 -6.40 -2.03
CA ALA A 68 2.73 -6.09 -1.47
C ALA A 68 3.58 -5.24 -2.43
N ASP A 69 3.68 -5.65 -3.69
CA ASP A 69 4.57 -5.02 -4.66
C ASP A 69 4.01 -3.74 -5.28
N ARG A 70 2.71 -3.70 -5.62
CA ARG A 70 2.11 -2.55 -6.32
C ARG A 70 1.53 -1.50 -5.37
N TYR A 71 1.28 -1.85 -4.11
CA TYR A 71 0.64 -0.95 -3.16
C TYR A 71 1.49 -0.71 -1.92
N CYS A 72 1.94 -1.76 -1.23
CA CYS A 72 2.75 -1.60 -0.02
C CYS A 72 4.14 -1.03 -0.33
N LEU A 73 4.82 -1.48 -1.38
CA LEU A 73 6.15 -0.96 -1.71
C LEU A 73 6.15 0.54 -2.07
N PRO A 74 5.26 1.07 -2.94
CA PRO A 74 5.17 2.50 -3.15
C PRO A 74 4.83 3.27 -1.87
N ALA A 75 3.95 2.72 -1.03
CA ALA A 75 3.63 3.32 0.26
C ALA A 75 4.81 3.31 1.23
N LEU A 76 5.65 2.27 1.20
CA LEU A 76 6.89 2.19 1.97
C LEU A 76 7.90 3.25 1.51
N ARG A 77 8.15 3.35 0.20
CA ARG A 77 9.02 4.36 -0.41
C ARG A 77 8.53 5.79 -0.13
N ALA A 78 7.21 5.96 -0.07
CA ALA A 78 6.56 7.21 0.33
C ALA A 78 6.50 7.41 1.86
N ASN A 79 7.08 6.52 2.66
CA ASN A 79 7.05 6.56 4.11
C ASN A 79 5.63 6.70 4.70
N ALA A 80 4.65 6.14 4.00
CA ALA A 80 3.21 6.29 4.19
C ALA A 80 2.47 4.94 4.17
N LEU A 81 3.16 3.85 4.51
CA LEU A 81 2.59 2.49 4.56
C LEU A 81 1.45 2.33 5.60
N ARG A 82 1.26 3.31 6.50
CA ARG A 82 0.22 3.30 7.52
C ARG A 82 -0.82 4.41 7.33
N PRO A 83 -2.14 4.10 7.46
CA PRO A 83 -2.70 2.76 7.61
C PRO A 83 -2.73 2.00 6.28
N ALA A 84 -2.28 0.73 6.28
CA ALA A 84 -2.25 -0.11 5.08
C ALA A 84 -3.65 -0.40 4.54
N SER A 85 -4.70 -0.30 5.37
CA SER A 85 -6.09 -0.47 4.95
C SER A 85 -6.52 0.51 3.86
N ALA A 86 -5.99 1.74 3.83
CA ALA A 86 -6.30 2.70 2.77
C ALA A 86 -5.76 2.30 1.39
N LEU A 87 -4.84 1.34 1.33
CA LEU A 87 -4.27 0.80 0.10
C LEU A 87 -5.13 -0.30 -0.51
N TYR A 88 -6.07 -0.89 0.24
CA TYR A 88 -6.91 -1.99 -0.24
C TYR A 88 -7.95 -1.56 -1.29
N PRO A 89 -8.72 -0.47 -1.09
CA PRO A 89 -9.74 -0.06 -2.05
C PRO A 89 -9.26 0.13 -3.50
N PRO A 90 -8.09 0.75 -3.79
CA PRO A 90 -7.64 0.87 -5.18
C PRO A 90 -7.25 -0.47 -5.82
N LEU A 91 -6.74 -1.46 -5.07
CA LEU A 91 -6.54 -2.82 -5.57
C LEU A 91 -7.87 -3.48 -5.95
N VAL A 92 -8.85 -3.39 -5.06
CA VAL A 92 -10.18 -3.95 -5.31
C VAL A 92 -10.83 -3.29 -6.52
N ALA A 93 -10.67 -1.98 -6.70
CA ALA A 93 -11.20 -1.26 -7.84
C ALA A 93 -10.66 -1.82 -9.18
N GLU A 94 -9.35 -2.07 -9.27
CA GLU A 94 -8.75 -2.66 -10.48
C GLU A 94 -9.30 -4.05 -10.78
N HIS A 95 -9.38 -4.92 -9.76
CA HIS A 95 -9.91 -6.28 -9.95
C HIS A 95 -11.39 -6.30 -10.31
N LEU A 96 -12.18 -5.40 -9.72
CA LEU A 96 -13.61 -5.29 -9.97
C LEU A 96 -13.89 -4.77 -11.39
N VAL A 97 -13.17 -3.73 -11.82
CA VAL A 97 -13.24 -3.19 -13.19
C VAL A 97 -12.74 -4.23 -14.20
N GLY A 98 -11.62 -4.89 -13.92
CA GLY A 98 -11.08 -5.95 -14.77
C GLY A 98 -12.05 -7.13 -14.93
N ALA A 99 -12.71 -7.54 -13.86
CA ALA A 99 -13.75 -8.56 -13.90
C ALA A 99 -14.98 -8.08 -14.71
N ALA A 100 -15.40 -6.82 -14.54
CA ALA A 100 -16.50 -6.26 -15.32
C ALA A 100 -16.21 -6.31 -16.82
N ALA A 101 -15.01 -5.93 -17.24
CA ALA A 101 -14.56 -6.06 -18.63
C ALA A 101 -14.56 -7.52 -19.12
N ARG A 102 -13.98 -8.46 -18.36
CA ARG A 102 -13.93 -9.89 -18.74
C ARG A 102 -15.31 -10.52 -18.90
N HIS A 103 -16.27 -10.10 -18.08
CA HIS A 103 -17.62 -10.67 -18.07
C HIS A 103 -18.64 -9.87 -18.88
N GLY A 104 -18.25 -8.75 -19.48
CA GLY A 104 -19.15 -7.85 -20.20
C GLY A 104 -20.23 -7.25 -19.30
N ALA A 105 -19.89 -6.92 -18.05
CA ALA A 105 -20.80 -6.31 -17.10
C ALA A 105 -20.89 -4.79 -17.33
N THR A 106 -22.10 -4.24 -17.22
CA THR A 106 -22.39 -2.80 -17.33
C THR A 106 -22.41 -2.11 -15.96
N ALA A 107 -22.37 -2.88 -14.88
CA ALA A 107 -22.34 -2.37 -13.53
C ALA A 107 -21.44 -3.22 -12.61
N VAL A 108 -20.98 -2.57 -11.54
CA VAL A 108 -20.28 -3.21 -10.43
C VAL A 108 -20.95 -2.87 -9.12
N ALA A 109 -20.81 -3.75 -8.14
CA ALA A 109 -21.41 -3.62 -6.82
C ALA A 109 -20.41 -3.90 -5.70
N HIS A 110 -20.60 -3.25 -4.55
CA HIS A 110 -19.82 -3.49 -3.34
C HIS A 110 -20.67 -3.30 -2.08
N GLY A 111 -20.29 -3.99 -0.99
CA GLY A 111 -20.83 -3.77 0.36
C GLY A 111 -19.94 -2.91 1.27
N CYS A 112 -18.89 -2.30 0.73
CA CYS A 112 -17.97 -1.46 1.51
C CYS A 112 -18.68 -0.20 2.04
N ALA A 113 -18.52 0.09 3.33
CA ALA A 113 -19.09 1.25 4.00
C ALA A 113 -18.00 2.26 4.40
N GLY A 114 -18.41 3.46 4.82
CA GLY A 114 -17.52 4.49 5.33
C GLY A 114 -16.45 4.93 4.33
N HIS A 115 -15.24 5.22 4.83
CA HIS A 115 -14.14 5.71 4.01
C HIS A 115 -13.70 4.72 2.91
N ASP A 116 -13.76 3.41 3.16
CA ASP A 116 -13.31 2.42 2.18
C ASP A 116 -14.28 2.32 1.00
N GLY A 117 -15.59 2.47 1.23
CA GLY A 117 -16.57 2.63 0.16
C GLY A 117 -16.25 3.84 -0.72
N VAL A 118 -16.04 5.01 -0.10
CA VAL A 118 -15.70 6.25 -0.83
C VAL A 118 -14.44 6.07 -1.68
N ARG A 119 -13.38 5.46 -1.13
CA ARG A 119 -12.12 5.21 -1.85
C ARG A 119 -12.30 4.23 -3.00
N LEU A 120 -13.06 3.15 -2.78
CA LEU A 120 -13.34 2.15 -3.79
C LEU A 120 -14.10 2.77 -4.97
N GLU A 121 -15.17 3.52 -4.69
CA GLU A 121 -15.93 4.17 -5.75
C GLU A 121 -15.13 5.24 -6.50
N ALA A 122 -14.29 6.01 -5.80
CA ALA A 122 -13.37 6.96 -6.43
C ALA A 122 -12.40 6.24 -7.39
N GLY A 123 -11.88 5.08 -6.97
CA GLY A 123 -11.05 4.22 -7.80
C GLY A 123 -11.77 3.70 -9.05
N ILE A 124 -12.98 3.17 -8.87
CA ILE A 124 -13.80 2.68 -9.99
C ILE A 124 -14.08 3.80 -10.99
N ARG A 125 -14.51 4.98 -10.52
CA ARG A 125 -14.81 6.13 -11.39
C ARG A 125 -13.57 6.62 -12.15
N ALA A 126 -12.39 6.53 -11.55
CA ALA A 126 -11.14 6.89 -12.21
C ALA A 126 -10.73 5.88 -13.30
N LEU A 127 -11.00 4.59 -13.09
CA LEU A 127 -10.61 3.51 -14.00
C LEU A 127 -11.63 3.23 -15.11
N ALA A 128 -12.91 3.34 -14.80
CA ALA A 128 -14.02 3.02 -15.70
C ALA A 128 -15.21 3.97 -15.43
N PRO A 129 -15.16 5.21 -15.94
CA PRO A 129 -16.18 6.23 -15.66
C PRO A 129 -17.57 5.87 -16.19
N ASP A 130 -17.65 5.02 -17.21
CA ASP A 130 -18.91 4.60 -17.82
C ASP A 130 -19.59 3.44 -17.05
N LEU A 131 -18.90 2.84 -16.08
CA LEU A 131 -19.39 1.69 -15.33
C LEU A 131 -20.32 2.16 -14.20
N ARG A 132 -21.56 1.66 -14.18
CA ARG A 132 -22.50 1.98 -13.11
C ARG A 132 -22.03 1.34 -11.79
N VAL A 133 -21.99 2.13 -10.71
CA VAL A 133 -21.57 1.65 -9.38
C VAL A 133 -22.79 1.51 -8.47
N LEU A 134 -22.96 0.33 -7.86
CA LEU A 134 -24.06 -0.02 -6.97
C LEU A 134 -23.54 -0.29 -5.56
N ALA A 135 -23.74 0.65 -4.64
CA ALA A 135 -23.42 0.44 -3.23
C ALA A 135 -24.57 -0.36 -2.57
N LEU A 136 -24.28 -1.59 -2.18
CA LEU A 136 -25.22 -2.43 -1.43
C LEU A 136 -25.24 -1.97 0.02
N VAL A 137 -26.31 -1.30 0.43
CA VAL A 137 -26.54 -0.98 1.84
C VAL A 137 -26.84 -2.29 2.56
N HIS A 138 -25.90 -2.76 3.37
CA HIS A 138 -26.18 -3.79 4.35
C HIS A 138 -26.64 -3.09 5.63
N ASP A 139 -27.67 -3.61 6.32
CA ASP A 139 -27.80 -3.36 7.75
C ASP A 139 -26.44 -3.65 8.37
N HIS A 140 -25.84 -2.67 9.07
CA HIS A 140 -24.41 -2.64 9.39
C HIS A 140 -23.86 -4.00 9.84
N VAL A 141 -23.22 -4.73 8.93
CA VAL A 141 -22.56 -5.99 9.21
C VAL A 141 -21.07 -5.66 9.39
N PRO A 142 -20.53 -5.65 10.62
CA PRO A 142 -19.13 -5.25 10.86
C PRO A 142 -18.17 -6.03 9.97
N HIS A 143 -17.16 -5.33 9.43
CA HIS A 143 -16.15 -5.92 8.54
C HIS A 143 -15.50 -7.10 9.29
N PRO A 144 -15.11 -8.20 8.63
CA PRO A 144 -14.46 -9.31 9.32
C PRO A 144 -13.17 -8.92 10.09
N ALA A 145 -12.49 -7.84 9.66
CA ALA A 145 -11.39 -7.22 10.44
C ALA A 145 -11.87 -6.58 11.76
N ASP A 146 -13.11 -6.11 11.80
CA ASP A 146 -13.79 -5.60 13.01
C ASP A 146 -14.30 -6.75 13.91
N ARG A 147 -14.30 -8.00 13.42
CA ARG A 147 -14.73 -9.21 14.15
C ARG A 147 -13.57 -10.00 14.74
N THR A 148 -12.38 -9.41 14.82
CA THR A 148 -11.28 -10.03 15.53
C THR A 148 -11.72 -10.13 17.01
N PRO A 149 -11.95 -11.33 17.57
CA PRO A 149 -12.32 -11.44 18.98
C PRO A 149 -11.25 -10.72 19.81
N PRO A 150 -11.59 -10.06 20.93
CA PRO A 150 -10.59 -9.56 21.85
C PRO A 150 -9.73 -10.75 22.34
N VAL A 151 -8.58 -10.98 21.69
CA VAL A 151 -7.44 -11.73 22.22
C VAL A 151 -7.05 -11.10 23.54
N ASP A 152 -6.97 -11.90 24.58
CA ASP A 152 -6.45 -11.48 25.87
C ASP A 152 -5.13 -10.70 25.64
N PRO A 153 -4.99 -9.43 26.07
CA PRO A 153 -3.80 -8.63 25.81
C PRO A 153 -2.49 -9.22 26.35
N GLY A 154 -2.53 -10.39 26.99
CA GLY A 154 -1.45 -10.91 27.81
C GLY A 154 -1.33 -10.08 29.09
N ASP A 155 -0.54 -10.57 30.04
CA ASP A 155 -0.20 -9.79 31.21
C ASP A 155 0.67 -8.60 30.76
N PRO A 156 0.26 -7.33 30.98
CA PRO A 156 1.08 -6.16 30.63
C PRO A 156 2.43 -6.12 31.36
N ASP A 157 2.60 -6.90 32.44
CA ASP A 157 3.87 -7.08 33.15
C ASP A 157 4.72 -8.24 32.62
N GLU A 158 4.27 -8.97 31.59
CA GLU A 158 5.10 -9.96 30.91
C GLU A 158 6.18 -9.25 30.07
N LEU A 159 7.39 -9.19 30.63
CA LEU A 159 8.59 -8.69 29.96
C LEU A 159 8.89 -9.56 28.73
N VAL A 160 8.50 -9.08 27.56
CA VAL A 160 8.90 -9.68 26.29
C VAL A 160 10.30 -9.16 25.94
N ASP A 161 11.26 -10.06 25.83
CA ASP A 161 12.63 -9.71 25.45
C ASP A 161 12.66 -8.96 24.09
N PRO A 162 13.49 -7.91 23.98
CA PRO A 162 13.62 -7.16 22.73
C PRO A 162 14.07 -8.08 21.59
N ASP A 163 13.46 -7.91 20.41
CA ASP A 163 13.92 -8.56 19.18
C ASP A 163 14.90 -7.66 18.47
N GLU A 164 16.09 -8.16 18.20
CA GLU A 164 16.97 -7.50 17.25
C GLU A 164 16.88 -8.18 15.89
N LEU A 165 16.81 -7.38 14.84
CA LEU A 165 16.88 -7.87 13.47
C LEU A 165 17.60 -6.89 12.56
N VAL A 166 18.05 -7.39 11.41
CA VAL A 166 18.64 -6.59 10.34
C VAL A 166 17.75 -6.69 9.10
N ILE A 167 17.36 -5.55 8.53
CA ILE A 167 16.65 -5.48 7.26
C ILE A 167 17.63 -4.96 6.20
N THR A 168 17.79 -5.71 5.12
CA THR A 168 18.55 -5.28 3.93
C THR A 168 17.59 -4.69 2.91
N PHE A 169 17.93 -3.52 2.38
CA PHE A 169 17.22 -2.84 1.31
C PHE A 169 18.07 -2.79 0.04
N ASP A 170 17.41 -2.94 -1.11
CA ASP A 170 17.91 -2.54 -2.41
C ASP A 170 16.91 -1.58 -3.06
N ARG A 171 17.35 -0.37 -3.38
CA ARG A 171 16.56 0.68 -4.02
C ARG A 171 15.20 0.92 -3.33
N GLY A 172 15.22 1.03 -2.00
CA GLY A 172 14.04 1.23 -1.16
C GLY A 172 13.14 0.01 -0.97
N ARG A 173 13.45 -1.14 -1.59
CA ARG A 173 12.73 -2.40 -1.40
C ARG A 173 13.44 -3.24 -0.34
N PRO A 174 12.76 -3.80 0.67
CA PRO A 174 13.34 -4.80 1.54
C PRO A 174 13.59 -6.10 0.74
N VAL A 175 14.82 -6.61 0.79
CA VAL A 175 15.26 -7.79 0.03
C VAL A 175 15.78 -8.92 0.93
N ALA A 176 16.15 -8.63 2.18
CA ALA A 176 16.51 -9.66 3.16
C ALA A 176 16.17 -9.25 4.59
N ILE A 177 15.91 -10.23 5.45
CA ILE A 177 15.79 -10.07 6.91
C ILE A 177 16.75 -11.08 7.57
N ASP A 178 17.67 -10.60 8.40
CA ASP A 178 18.74 -11.39 9.03
C ASP A 178 19.58 -12.21 8.04
N GLY A 179 19.80 -11.66 6.84
CA GLY A 179 20.54 -12.31 5.76
C GLY A 179 19.71 -13.29 4.90
N GLU A 180 18.50 -13.64 5.33
CA GLU A 180 17.60 -14.49 4.56
C GLU A 180 16.83 -13.65 3.52
N THR A 181 16.87 -14.06 2.25
CA THR A 181 16.22 -13.34 1.15
C THR A 181 14.70 -13.40 1.29
N VAL A 182 14.02 -12.26 1.12
CA VAL A 182 12.57 -12.15 1.23
C VAL A 182 11.97 -11.38 0.06
N THR A 183 10.76 -11.75 -0.35
CA THR A 183 9.89 -10.88 -1.16
C THR A 183 9.32 -9.75 -0.30
N MET A 184 8.69 -8.75 -0.92
CA MET A 184 7.99 -7.70 -0.18
C MET A 184 6.87 -8.28 0.70
N LEU A 185 6.13 -9.26 0.20
CA LEU A 185 5.10 -9.97 0.95
C LEU A 185 5.69 -10.67 2.17
N GLN A 186 6.76 -11.45 1.97
CA GLN A 186 7.45 -12.17 3.04
C GLN A 186 8.04 -11.20 4.08
N ALA A 187 8.58 -10.05 3.65
CA ALA A 187 9.07 -9.02 4.56
C ALA A 187 7.95 -8.46 5.45
N VAL A 188 6.78 -8.14 4.87
CA VAL A 188 5.61 -7.67 5.64
C VAL A 188 5.12 -8.75 6.60
N GLN A 189 4.99 -10.00 6.14
CA GLN A 189 4.52 -11.11 6.97
C GLN A 189 5.47 -11.43 8.12
N GLU A 190 6.77 -11.50 7.86
CA GLU A 190 7.77 -11.81 8.86
C GLU A 190 7.86 -10.71 9.94
N LEU A 191 7.78 -9.45 9.54
CA LEU A 191 7.78 -8.34 10.48
C LEU A 191 6.46 -8.24 11.24
N ASN A 192 5.32 -8.55 10.62
CA ASN A 192 4.06 -8.67 11.34
C ASN A 192 4.12 -9.80 12.37
N ARG A 193 4.72 -10.95 12.04
CA ARG A 193 4.94 -12.06 12.97
C ARG A 193 5.84 -11.63 14.14
N ARG A 194 7.02 -11.06 13.87
CA ARG A 194 8.00 -10.68 14.91
C ARG A 194 7.56 -9.52 15.78
N ALA A 195 6.99 -8.47 15.19
CA ALA A 195 6.52 -7.29 15.91
C ALA A 195 5.16 -7.52 16.57
N GLY A 196 4.29 -8.34 15.96
CA GLY A 196 3.00 -8.75 16.52
C GLY A 196 3.14 -9.71 17.70
N ALA A 197 4.20 -10.52 17.76
CA ALA A 197 4.51 -11.37 18.91
C ALA A 197 4.94 -10.58 20.16
N ARG A 198 5.29 -9.29 20.04
CA ARG A 198 5.95 -8.53 21.10
C ARG A 198 5.24 -7.23 21.50
N GLY A 199 4.05 -6.93 20.96
CA GLY A 199 3.25 -5.74 21.30
C GLY A 199 1.74 -5.94 21.12
N SER A 200 0.94 -5.04 21.68
CA SER A 200 -0.54 -5.11 21.81
C SER A 200 -1.36 -5.02 20.51
N GLY A 201 -0.86 -5.50 19.36
CA GLY A 201 -1.42 -5.27 18.03
C GLY A 201 -1.22 -6.42 17.03
N ARG A 202 -1.62 -7.62 17.46
CA ARG A 202 -2.23 -8.76 16.74
C ARG A 202 -2.04 -8.90 15.21
N GLY A 203 -1.60 -10.12 14.85
CA GLY A 203 -1.88 -10.85 13.60
C GLY A 203 -0.79 -10.77 12.50
N ALA A 204 -0.65 -11.87 11.74
CA ALA A 204 0.33 -12.04 10.67
C ALA A 204 -0.17 -11.53 9.30
N ARG A 205 -1.33 -10.86 9.25
CA ARG A 205 -1.99 -10.52 7.99
C ARG A 205 -1.36 -9.29 7.36
N VAL A 206 -1.32 -9.24 6.04
CA VAL A 206 -0.63 -8.21 5.25
C VAL A 206 -1.14 -6.77 5.53
N HIS A 207 -2.35 -6.62 6.07
CA HIS A 207 -2.97 -5.33 6.39
C HIS A 207 -2.81 -4.89 7.86
N GLU A 208 -2.23 -5.73 8.72
CA GLU A 208 -1.94 -5.37 10.11
C GLU A 208 -0.64 -4.56 10.23
N THR A 209 -0.61 -3.71 11.25
CA THR A 209 0.25 -2.51 11.26
C THR A 209 1.64 -2.62 11.93
N PRO A 210 2.02 -3.65 12.71
CA PRO A 210 3.29 -3.60 13.42
C PRO A 210 4.50 -3.77 12.48
N GLY A 211 4.41 -4.64 11.48
CA GLY A 211 5.44 -4.78 10.43
C GLY A 211 5.52 -3.57 9.50
N ALA A 212 4.38 -2.93 9.20
CA ALA A 212 4.36 -1.68 8.45
C ALA A 212 5.12 -0.54 9.17
N VAL A 213 4.99 -0.46 10.50
CA VAL A 213 5.75 0.48 11.33
C VAL A 213 7.24 0.15 11.30
N ALA A 214 7.61 -1.11 11.50
CA ALA A 214 9.02 -1.54 11.45
C ALA A 214 9.68 -1.22 10.10
N LEU A 215 9.04 -1.58 8.98
CA LEU A 215 9.53 -1.29 7.64
C LEU A 215 9.68 0.22 7.40
N THR A 216 8.66 1.01 7.74
CA THR A 216 8.70 2.46 7.54
C THR A 216 9.79 3.10 8.39
N THR A 217 9.98 2.64 9.63
CA THR A 217 11.04 3.13 10.52
C THR A 217 12.42 2.81 9.97
N ALA A 218 12.65 1.57 9.51
CA ALA A 218 13.92 1.20 8.90
C ALA A 218 14.19 1.97 7.61
N HIS A 219 13.20 2.07 6.73
CA HIS A 219 13.31 2.78 5.46
C HIS A 219 13.67 4.26 5.66
N ARG A 220 12.97 4.97 6.56
CA ARG A 220 13.34 6.36 6.94
C ARG A 220 14.75 6.43 7.52
N GLY A 221 15.08 5.48 8.37
CA GLY A 221 16.42 5.36 8.95
C GLY A 221 17.49 5.26 7.88
N LEU A 222 17.26 4.48 6.82
CA LEU A 222 18.18 4.35 5.70
C LEU A 222 18.24 5.64 4.86
N GLU A 223 17.10 6.25 4.55
CA GLU A 223 17.06 7.49 3.76
C GLU A 223 17.83 8.65 4.41
N ASP A 224 17.77 8.77 5.74
CA ASP A 224 18.57 9.74 6.49
C ASP A 224 20.09 9.54 6.33
N ALA A 225 20.53 8.32 5.97
CA ALA A 225 21.93 7.99 5.73
C ALA A 225 22.33 8.01 4.25
N THR A 226 21.37 7.94 3.32
CA THR A 226 21.66 7.79 1.87
C THR A 226 21.19 8.98 1.03
N LEU A 227 20.24 9.79 1.48
CA LEU A 227 19.72 10.93 0.73
C LEU A 227 20.46 12.22 1.08
N GLU A 228 20.64 13.07 0.07
CA GLU A 228 21.14 14.43 0.24
C GLU A 228 20.16 15.24 1.13
N PRO A 229 20.66 16.08 2.07
CA PRO A 229 19.81 16.77 3.05
C PRO A 229 18.63 17.61 2.50
N ASP A 230 18.83 18.36 1.41
CA ASP A 230 17.77 19.15 0.79
C ASP A 230 16.73 18.28 0.09
N LEU A 231 17.17 17.24 -0.63
CA LEU A 231 16.30 16.23 -1.20
C LEU A 231 15.46 15.56 -0.12
N ALA A 232 16.08 15.09 0.97
CA ALA A 232 15.37 14.48 2.10
C ALA A 232 14.35 15.43 2.73
N ARG A 233 14.71 16.70 2.92
CA ARG A 233 13.82 17.74 3.45
C ARG A 233 12.62 18.02 2.55
N PHE A 234 12.82 18.06 1.24
CA PHE A 234 11.73 18.24 0.29
C PHE A 234 10.86 16.98 0.19
N LYS A 235 11.49 15.80 0.16
CA LYS A 235 10.82 14.49 0.12
C LYS A 235 9.82 14.33 1.26
N ARG A 236 10.15 14.74 2.50
CA ARG A 236 9.19 14.74 3.63
C ARG A 236 7.88 15.48 3.36
N ARG A 237 7.90 16.55 2.55
CA ARG A 237 6.68 17.28 2.15
C ARG A 237 5.89 16.49 1.11
N VAL A 238 6.60 15.88 0.15
CA VAL A 238 6.03 15.01 -0.88
C VAL A 238 5.36 13.80 -0.26
N GLU A 239 6.02 13.10 0.65
CA GLU A 239 5.50 11.94 1.40
C GLU A 239 4.20 12.26 2.12
N ARG A 240 4.16 13.38 2.84
CA ARG A 240 2.94 13.82 3.54
C ARG A 240 1.80 14.01 2.55
N ARG A 241 2.05 14.69 1.43
CA ARG A 241 1.03 14.92 0.40
C ARG A 241 0.60 13.63 -0.28
N TRP A 242 1.54 12.72 -0.55
CA TRP A 242 1.27 11.40 -1.10
C TRP A 242 0.33 10.61 -0.19
N GLY A 243 0.63 10.56 1.11
CA GLY A 243 -0.21 9.87 2.10
C GLY A 243 -1.61 10.49 2.26
N GLU A 244 -1.74 11.82 2.13
CA GLU A 244 -3.05 12.49 2.08
C GLU A 244 -3.88 12.01 0.87
N LEU A 245 -3.28 12.00 -0.33
CA LEU A 245 -3.98 11.55 -1.54
C LEU A 245 -4.48 10.12 -1.42
N VAL A 246 -3.67 9.21 -0.86
CA VAL A 246 -4.10 7.82 -0.62
C VAL A 246 -5.27 7.77 0.37
N ARG A 247 -5.18 8.50 1.49
CA ARG A 247 -6.26 8.55 2.48
C ARG A 247 -7.57 9.09 1.91
N ASP A 248 -7.48 10.05 0.99
CA ASP A 248 -8.61 10.69 0.33
C ASP A 248 -9.18 9.88 -0.86
N GLY A 249 -8.62 8.69 -1.16
CA GLY A 249 -9.07 7.84 -2.26
C GLY A 249 -8.57 8.28 -3.64
N LEU A 250 -7.55 9.13 -3.67
CA LEU A 250 -6.98 9.74 -4.88
C LEU A 250 -5.78 8.95 -5.41
N TRP A 251 -5.77 7.62 -5.23
CA TRP A 251 -4.69 6.73 -5.69
C TRP A 251 -4.42 6.87 -7.20
N PHE A 252 -5.46 6.97 -8.01
CA PHE A 252 -5.36 7.10 -9.47
C PHE A 252 -5.27 8.56 -9.95
N SER A 253 -5.10 9.53 -9.04
CA SER A 253 -5.04 10.94 -9.43
C SER A 253 -3.75 11.28 -10.18
N PRO A 254 -3.78 12.26 -11.10
CA PRO A 254 -2.57 12.72 -11.79
C PRO A 254 -1.47 13.21 -10.85
N LEU A 255 -1.85 13.87 -9.74
CA LEU A 255 -0.88 14.35 -8.75
C LEU A 255 -0.19 13.18 -8.05
N LYS A 256 -0.92 12.14 -7.62
CA LYS A 256 -0.34 10.95 -6.99
C LYS A 256 0.71 10.32 -7.91
N ARG A 257 0.38 10.13 -9.19
CA ARG A 257 1.32 9.61 -10.20
C ARG A 257 2.56 10.50 -10.39
N ALA A 258 2.42 11.82 -10.38
CA ALA A 258 3.57 12.72 -10.45
C ALA A 258 4.47 12.61 -9.20
N LEU A 259 3.87 12.44 -8.02
CA LEU A 259 4.60 12.19 -6.78
C LEU A 259 5.27 10.81 -6.76
N ASP A 260 4.65 9.78 -7.34
CA ASP A 260 5.28 8.46 -7.53
C ASP A 260 6.59 8.60 -8.30
N SER A 261 6.58 9.31 -9.44
CA SER A 261 7.80 9.52 -10.24
C SER A 261 8.89 10.28 -9.48
N PHE A 262 8.52 11.30 -8.69
CA PHE A 262 9.47 11.98 -7.81
C PHE A 262 10.05 11.01 -6.77
N ILE A 263 9.20 10.23 -6.10
CA ILE A 263 9.63 9.29 -5.06
C ILE A 263 10.54 8.22 -5.66
N ASP A 264 10.18 7.62 -6.79
CA ASP A 264 10.97 6.57 -7.44
C ASP A 264 12.39 7.06 -7.81
N ASP A 265 12.53 8.33 -8.22
CA ASP A 265 13.83 8.94 -8.52
C ASP A 265 14.72 9.12 -7.27
N THR A 266 14.14 9.17 -6.07
CA THR A 266 14.90 9.24 -4.81
C THR A 266 15.44 7.88 -4.35
N GLN A 267 14.88 6.78 -4.84
CA GLN A 267 15.18 5.44 -4.32
C GLN A 267 16.46 4.76 -4.85
N PRO A 268 17.11 5.11 -5.98
CA PRO A 268 18.23 4.34 -6.52
C PRO A 268 19.41 4.11 -5.58
N HIS A 269 19.64 4.99 -4.61
CA HIS A 269 20.72 4.90 -3.62
C HIS A 269 20.23 4.51 -2.21
N VAL A 270 18.93 4.24 -2.04
CA VAL A 270 18.37 3.77 -0.76
C VAL A 270 18.61 2.27 -0.65
N SER A 271 19.88 1.87 -0.62
CA SER A 271 20.35 0.49 -0.51
C SER A 271 21.30 0.35 0.68
N GLY A 272 21.16 -0.72 1.46
CA GLY A 272 21.93 -0.93 2.67
C GLY A 272 21.21 -1.75 3.73
N GLU A 273 21.82 -1.84 4.90
CA GLU A 273 21.30 -2.59 6.04
C GLU A 273 20.86 -1.64 7.16
N VAL A 274 19.73 -1.96 7.80
CA VAL A 274 19.25 -1.27 8.99
C VAL A 274 19.01 -2.26 10.10
N ARG A 275 19.67 -2.09 11.23
CA ARG A 275 19.43 -2.85 12.45
C ARG A 275 18.31 -2.20 13.24
N LEU A 276 17.27 -2.97 13.52
CA LEU A 276 16.15 -2.56 14.37
C LEU A 276 16.17 -3.32 15.70
N VAL A 277 15.75 -2.64 16.75
CA VAL A 277 15.26 -3.28 17.99
C VAL A 277 13.74 -3.12 18.04
N LEU A 278 13.03 -4.23 18.11
CA LEU A 278 11.59 -4.28 18.35
C LEU A 278 11.35 -4.53 19.83
N HIS A 279 10.58 -3.64 20.46
CA HIS A 279 10.20 -3.75 21.86
C HIS A 279 8.78 -3.23 22.04
N GLY A 280 7.84 -4.08 22.43
CA GLY A 280 6.44 -3.68 22.40
C GLY A 280 5.94 -3.52 20.95
N ALA A 281 5.03 -2.55 20.77
CA ALA A 281 4.60 -2.07 19.46
C ALA A 281 5.56 -1.02 18.85
N ARG A 282 6.81 -0.91 19.34
CA ARG A 282 7.80 0.08 18.89
C ARG A 282 8.93 -0.59 18.14
N ALA A 283 9.40 0.08 17.09
CA ALA A 283 10.62 -0.25 16.37
C ALA A 283 11.59 0.93 16.50
N VAL A 284 12.84 0.67 16.87
CA VAL A 284 13.89 1.67 17.04
C VAL A 284 15.09 1.30 16.19
N VAL A 285 15.65 2.25 15.46
CA VAL A 285 16.89 2.05 14.68
C VAL A 285 18.08 2.03 15.63
N ALA A 286 18.82 0.92 15.64
CA ALA A 286 20.04 0.74 16.44
C ALA A 286 21.30 1.12 15.66
N ASP A 287 21.37 0.68 14.41
CA ASP A 287 22.48 0.93 13.49
C ASP A 287 21.96 0.98 12.06
N ARG A 288 22.69 1.63 11.17
CA ARG A 288 22.38 1.72 9.74
C ARG A 288 23.66 1.83 8.93
N ARG A 289 23.72 1.09 7.82
CA ARG A 289 24.85 1.05 6.90
C ARG A 289 24.32 1.14 5.47
N GLY A 290 24.58 2.24 4.81
CA GLY A 290 24.26 2.43 3.39
C GLY A 290 25.41 3.14 2.68
N GLU A 291 25.34 3.20 1.36
CA GLU A 291 26.26 4.08 0.62
C GLU A 291 25.97 5.53 1.05
N PRO A 292 27.00 6.30 1.46
CA PRO A 292 26.77 7.67 1.91
C PRO A 292 26.16 8.51 0.80
N PRO A 293 25.46 9.61 1.14
CA PRO A 293 24.81 10.45 0.13
C PRO A 293 25.85 11.00 -0.84
N LEU A 294 25.44 11.24 -2.08
CA LEU A 294 26.25 12.02 -3.01
C LEU A 294 26.62 13.37 -2.36
N PRO A 295 27.85 13.87 -2.59
CA PRO A 295 28.32 15.09 -1.95
C PRO A 295 27.39 16.28 -2.23
N ASP A 296 27.16 17.07 -1.19
CA ASP A 296 26.31 18.26 -1.21
C ASP A 296 26.78 19.26 -2.28
N PHE A 297 25.96 19.44 -3.33
CA PHE A 297 26.24 20.37 -4.42
C PHE A 297 26.15 21.86 -4.00
N SER A 298 25.55 22.16 -2.85
CA SER A 298 25.53 23.52 -2.28
C SER A 298 26.87 23.94 -1.69
N GLN A 299 27.75 22.97 -1.40
CA GLN A 299 29.18 23.20 -1.23
C GLN A 299 29.81 23.33 -2.62
N GLY A 300 29.48 24.43 -3.30
CA GLY A 300 30.10 24.77 -4.59
C GLY A 300 31.64 24.76 -4.50
N PRO A 301 32.35 24.67 -5.65
CA PRO A 301 33.79 24.85 -5.64
C PRO A 301 34.11 26.17 -4.95
N ALA A 302 35.07 26.16 -4.01
CA ALA A 302 35.54 27.34 -3.29
C ALA A 302 35.48 28.59 -4.19
N SER A 303 34.69 29.59 -3.78
CA SER A 303 34.42 30.89 -4.42
C SER A 303 35.09 31.13 -5.77
N PRO A 304 34.37 31.51 -6.84
CA PRO A 304 35.01 31.88 -8.09
C PRO A 304 35.97 33.05 -7.83
N ARG A 305 37.28 32.76 -7.80
CA ARG A 305 38.31 33.80 -7.87
C ARG A 305 37.97 34.63 -9.10
N CYS A 306 37.78 35.93 -8.90
CA CYS A 306 37.52 36.91 -9.94
C CYS A 306 38.22 36.53 -11.25
N LEU A 307 37.42 36.25 -12.29
CA LEU A 307 37.94 36.23 -13.65
C LEU A 307 38.51 37.63 -13.94
N PRO A 308 39.77 37.75 -14.39
CA PRO A 308 40.37 39.05 -14.66
C PRO A 308 39.64 39.73 -15.82
N THR A 309 39.09 40.90 -15.56
CA THR A 309 38.46 41.78 -16.53
C THR A 309 39.50 42.28 -17.53
N LYS A 310 39.62 41.61 -18.67
CA LYS A 310 40.20 42.20 -19.89
C LYS A 310 39.46 41.70 -21.13
N ILE A 311 38.37 42.37 -21.47
CA ILE A 311 37.92 42.46 -22.86
C ILE A 311 38.12 43.92 -23.27
N ALA A 312 39.16 44.13 -24.05
CA ALA A 312 39.50 45.40 -24.67
C ALA A 312 38.45 45.75 -25.72
N ALA A 313 37.93 46.98 -25.65
CA ALA A 313 37.10 47.56 -26.68
C ALA A 313 37.95 47.82 -27.94
N LYS A 314 37.74 47.00 -28.97
CA LYS A 314 38.13 47.33 -30.34
C LYS A 314 36.89 47.93 -31.03
N ARG A 315 36.80 49.27 -31.04
CA ARG A 315 35.84 49.99 -31.90
C ARG A 315 36.51 50.13 -33.25
N ASP A 316 36.14 49.25 -34.18
CA ASP A 316 36.39 49.46 -35.59
C ASP A 316 35.39 50.49 -36.13
N SER A 317 35.94 51.44 -36.86
CA SER A 317 35.27 52.53 -37.58
C SER A 317 34.43 51.98 -38.74
N ILE A 318 33.13 52.28 -38.77
CA ILE A 318 32.35 52.32 -40.01
C ILE A 318 31.32 53.47 -39.92
N THR A 319 31.43 54.38 -40.88
CA THR A 319 30.58 55.57 -41.21
C THR A 319 30.56 56.74 -40.26
#